data_AF-A0A5S3PJV9-F1
#
_entry.id   AF-A0A5S3PJV9-F1
#
_cell.length_a   1.000
_cell.length_b   1.000
_cell.length_c   1.000
_cell.angle_alpha   90.00
_cell.angle_beta   90.00
_cell.angle_gamma   90.00
#
_symmetry.space_group_name_H-M   'P 1'
#
loop_
_entity.id
_entity.type
_entity.pdbx_description
1 polymer ?
#
loop_
_entity_poly.entity_id
_entity_poly.type
_entity_poly.pdbx_seq_one_letter_code
_entity_poly.pdbx_strand_id
1 'polypeptide(L)'
;MHPTLRSVPAFAAAVLVLSACAELATTDPVERARIRSERSCVAAVEQHTGVKGAAINTTLPVVELNRYIVDTPATEKPWLCATNDEGSAIEIIEIRG
;
A
#
# COMPACT_ATOMS: atom_id res chain seq x y z
N MET A 1 -0.26 14.01 51.48
CA MET A 1 0.26 14.35 50.14
C MET A 1 0.96 13.12 49.61
N HIS A 2 0.33 12.39 48.68
CA HIS A 2 0.92 11.21 48.03
C HIS A 2 1.15 11.56 46.55
N PRO A 3 2.38 11.51 46.03
CA PRO A 3 2.60 11.69 44.61
C PRO A 3 2.42 10.33 43.92
N THR A 4 1.32 10.15 43.20
CA THR A 4 1.18 9.05 42.24
C THR A 4 1.82 9.47 40.92
N LEU A 5 3.07 9.06 40.70
CA LEU A 5 3.68 9.13 39.37
C LEU A 5 2.94 8.17 38.43
N ARG A 6 2.15 8.74 37.53
CA ARG A 6 1.44 8.05 36.45
C ARG A 6 2.41 7.81 35.29
N SER A 7 3.18 6.74 35.35
CA SER A 7 4.13 6.31 34.32
C SER A 7 3.45 5.44 33.25
N VAL A 8 2.70 6.08 32.35
CA VAL A 8 2.24 5.45 31.09
C VAL A 8 2.30 6.54 30.02
N PRO A 9 3.31 6.55 29.13
CA PRO A 9 3.13 5.88 27.83
C PRO A 9 4.46 5.51 27.13
N ALA A 10 5.25 4.56 27.62
CA ALA A 10 6.42 4.09 26.86
C ALA A 10 6.06 3.02 25.80
N PHE A 11 4.94 2.31 25.97
CA PHE A 11 4.56 1.19 25.11
C PHE A 11 3.88 1.59 23.79
N ALA A 12 3.33 2.80 23.68
CA ALA A 12 2.67 3.24 22.45
C ALA A 12 3.66 3.53 21.31
N ALA A 13 4.92 3.84 21.62
CA ALA A 13 5.93 4.18 20.63
C ALA A 13 6.49 2.95 19.88
N ALA A 14 6.49 1.77 20.50
CA ALA A 14 7.10 0.57 19.90
C ALA A 14 6.30 -0.02 18.73
N VAL A 15 4.99 0.22 18.68
CA VAL A 15 4.11 -0.38 17.64
C VAL A 15 4.21 0.37 16.30
N LEU A 16 4.56 1.66 16.31
CA LEU A 16 4.67 2.46 15.09
C LEU A 16 5.90 2.14 14.23
N VAL A 17 6.85 1.36 14.74
CA VAL A 17 8.10 1.04 14.03
C VAL A 17 7.91 -0.12 13.03
N LEU A 18 6.93 -1.01 13.22
CA LEU A 18 6.80 -2.21 12.39
C LEU A 18 6.23 -1.96 10.99
N SER A 19 5.42 -0.93 10.78
CA SER A 19 4.81 -0.66 9.46
C SER A 19 5.76 0.03 8.46
N ALA A 20 6.90 0.55 8.93
CA ALA A 20 7.93 1.17 8.08
C ALA A 20 9.04 0.20 7.65
N CYS A 21 9.18 -0.96 8.30
CA CYS A 21 10.30 -1.87 8.06
C CYS A 21 10.32 -2.51 6.67
N ALA A 22 9.18 -2.64 5.99
CA ALA A 22 9.15 -3.20 4.64
C ALA A 22 9.87 -2.31 3.61
N GLU A 23 9.83 -0.99 3.78
CA GLU A 23 10.55 -0.03 2.93
C GLU A 23 12.07 -0.07 3.16
N LEU A 24 12.49 -0.44 4.37
CA LEU A 24 13.89 -0.48 4.80
C LEU A 24 14.61 -1.77 4.41
N ALA A 25 13.88 -2.78 3.95
CA ALA A 25 14.44 -4.07 3.54
C ALA A 25 15.28 -3.96 2.24
N THR A 26 15.11 -2.89 1.46
CA THR A 26 15.84 -2.66 0.21
C THR A 26 16.64 -1.36 0.24
N THR A 27 17.92 -1.45 -0.14
CA THR A 27 18.81 -0.31 -0.28
C THR A 27 18.59 0.46 -1.58
N ASP A 28 17.94 -0.15 -2.57
CA ASP A 28 17.68 0.47 -3.87
C ASP A 28 16.53 1.50 -3.79
N PRO A 29 16.78 2.79 -4.08
CA PRO A 29 15.73 3.81 -4.07
C PRO A 29 14.61 3.56 -5.08
N VAL A 30 14.90 2.92 -6.21
CA VAL A 30 13.89 2.61 -7.25
C VAL A 30 12.93 1.56 -6.72
N GLU A 31 13.46 0.52 -6.10
CA GLU A 31 12.67 -0.54 -5.50
C GLU A 31 11.79 -0.03 -4.36
N ARG A 32 12.29 0.89 -3.52
CA ARG A 32 11.46 1.55 -2.49
C ARG A 32 10.31 2.37 -3.10
N ALA A 33 10.55 3.06 -4.21
CA ALA A 33 9.49 3.81 -4.88
C ALA A 33 8.41 2.86 -5.44
N ARG A 34 8.82 1.73 -6.01
CA ARG A 34 7.90 0.68 -6.50
C ARG A 34 7.05 0.12 -5.36
N ILE A 35 7.66 -0.30 -4.25
CA ILE A 35 6.94 -0.88 -3.09
C ILE A 35 5.91 0.11 -2.53
N ARG A 36 6.26 1.40 -2.41
CA ARG A 36 5.31 2.44 -1.98
C ARG A 36 4.12 2.55 -2.92
N SER A 37 4.39 2.58 -4.23
CA SER A 37 3.36 2.67 -5.27
C SER A 37 2.41 1.49 -5.23
N GLU A 38 2.94 0.27 -5.13
CA GLU A 38 2.16 -0.96 -5.04
C GLU A 38 1.27 -0.97 -3.79
N ARG A 39 1.81 -0.61 -2.63
CA ARG A 39 1.03 -0.50 -1.40
C ARG A 39 -0.08 0.53 -1.52
N SER A 40 0.22 1.68 -2.13
CA SER A 40 -0.78 2.75 -2.32
C SER A 40 -1.91 2.28 -3.23
N CYS A 41 -1.59 1.60 -4.33
CA CYS A 41 -2.58 1.05 -5.26
C CYS A 41 -3.46 -0.03 -4.64
N VAL A 42 -2.87 -0.98 -3.91
CA VAL A 42 -3.63 -1.99 -3.16
C VAL A 42 -4.59 -1.31 -2.19
N ALA A 43 -4.09 -0.37 -1.38
CA ALA A 43 -4.92 0.35 -0.42
C ALA A 43 -6.07 1.14 -1.08
N ALA A 44 -5.81 1.80 -2.20
CA ALA A 44 -6.82 2.54 -2.95
C ALA A 44 -7.92 1.62 -3.49
N VAL A 45 -7.56 0.48 -4.07
CA VAL A 45 -8.54 -0.50 -4.59
C VAL A 45 -9.35 -1.11 -3.45
N GLU A 46 -8.73 -1.49 -2.33
CA GLU A 46 -9.48 -1.99 -1.18
C GLU A 46 -10.43 -0.94 -0.59
N GLN A 47 -9.99 0.32 -0.53
CA GLN A 47 -10.81 1.42 -0.03
C GLN A 47 -12.01 1.70 -0.95
N HIS A 48 -11.80 1.63 -2.27
CA HIS A 48 -12.85 1.86 -3.26
C HIS A 48 -13.87 0.72 -3.32
N THR A 49 -13.40 -0.52 -3.31
CA THR A 49 -14.25 -1.71 -3.47
C THR A 49 -14.85 -2.22 -2.15
N GLY A 50 -14.24 -1.88 -1.02
CA GLY A 50 -14.55 -2.46 0.29
C GLY A 50 -14.05 -3.90 0.48
N VAL A 51 -13.40 -4.47 -0.53
CA VAL A 51 -12.87 -5.84 -0.51
C VAL A 51 -11.46 -5.83 0.08
N LYS A 52 -11.17 -6.77 0.97
CA LYS A 52 -9.84 -6.97 1.56
C LYS A 52 -9.05 -8.05 0.86
N GLY A 53 -7.72 -7.97 0.94
CA GLY A 53 -6.80 -8.92 0.34
C GLY A 53 -6.55 -8.67 -1.14
N ALA A 54 -6.65 -7.40 -1.58
CA ALA A 54 -6.25 -7.04 -2.93
C ALA A 54 -4.72 -7.20 -3.10
N ALA A 55 -4.26 -7.57 -4.28
CA ALA A 55 -2.85 -7.85 -4.55
C ALA A 55 -2.44 -7.37 -5.94
N ILE A 56 -1.16 -7.05 -6.11
CA ILE A 56 -0.60 -6.71 -7.41
C ILE A 56 -0.61 -7.93 -8.32
N ASN A 57 -1.20 -7.77 -9.50
CA ASN A 57 -1.15 -8.75 -10.57
C ASN A 57 0.20 -8.62 -11.30
N THR A 58 1.03 -9.65 -11.20
CA THR A 58 2.35 -9.71 -11.85
C THR A 58 2.33 -10.52 -13.15
N THR A 59 1.17 -11.04 -13.54
CA THR A 59 0.99 -11.88 -14.73
C THR A 59 0.59 -11.05 -15.95
N LEU A 60 -0.24 -10.02 -15.74
CA LEU A 60 -0.62 -9.09 -16.79
C LEU A 60 0.49 -8.05 -17.00
N PRO A 61 1.05 -7.93 -18.21
CA PRO A 61 2.13 -6.99 -18.46
C PRO A 61 1.60 -5.55 -18.41
N VAL A 62 2.32 -4.69 -17.71
CA VAL A 62 2.13 -3.23 -17.73
C VAL A 62 3.39 -2.60 -18.29
N VAL A 63 3.26 -1.81 -19.35
CA VAL A 63 4.41 -1.20 -20.04
C VAL A 63 4.64 0.24 -19.58
N GLU A 64 3.62 0.89 -19.03
CA GLU A 64 3.71 2.25 -18.53
C GLU A 64 4.27 2.31 -17.10
N LEU A 65 5.13 3.30 -16.87
CA LEU A 65 5.56 3.64 -15.52
C LEU A 65 4.38 4.09 -14.67
N ASN A 66 4.48 3.86 -13.36
CA ASN A 66 3.49 4.26 -12.37
C ASN A 66 2.08 3.69 -12.62
N ARG A 67 1.98 2.58 -13.36
CA ARG A 67 0.73 1.84 -13.56
C ARG A 67 0.86 0.43 -13.01
N TYR A 68 -0.18 -0.01 -12.33
CA TYR A 68 -0.22 -1.30 -11.64
C TYR A 68 -1.58 -1.94 -11.84
N ILE A 69 -1.59 -3.24 -12.12
CA ILE A 69 -2.82 -4.02 -12.14
C ILE A 69 -3.00 -4.65 -10.77
N VAL A 70 -4.21 -4.55 -10.23
CA VAL A 70 -4.58 -5.01 -8.90
C VAL A 70 -5.75 -5.97 -9.00
N ASP A 71 -5.55 -7.20 -8.52
CA ASP A 71 -6.60 -8.20 -8.40
C ASP A 71 -7.31 -8.07 -7.04
N THR A 72 -8.59 -8.42 -6.99
CA THR A 72 -9.32 -8.60 -5.73
C THR A 72 -9.93 -10.00 -5.66
N PRO A 73 -10.02 -10.61 -4.47
CA PRO A 73 -10.56 -11.96 -4.34
C PRO A 73 -12.08 -12.05 -4.58
N ALA A 74 -12.79 -10.92 -4.57
CA ALA A 74 -14.25 -10.89 -4.71
C ALA A 74 -14.71 -10.61 -6.15
N THR A 75 -13.81 -10.13 -7.02
CA THR A 75 -14.17 -9.77 -8.40
C THR A 75 -13.25 -10.48 -9.38
N GLU A 76 -13.84 -11.04 -10.44
CA GLU A 76 -13.06 -11.65 -11.52
C GLU A 76 -12.33 -10.60 -12.38
N LYS A 77 -12.77 -9.33 -12.30
CA LYS A 77 -12.17 -8.22 -13.06
C LYS A 77 -11.07 -7.52 -12.27
N PRO A 78 -9.89 -7.30 -12.87
CA PRO A 78 -8.82 -6.55 -12.25
C PRO A 78 -9.03 -5.04 -12.36
N TRP A 79 -8.29 -4.30 -11.54
CA TRP A 79 -8.27 -2.84 -11.52
C TRP A 79 -6.93 -2.33 -12.03
N LEU A 80 -6.97 -1.28 -12.85
CA LEU A 80 -5.78 -0.50 -13.20
C LEU A 80 -5.66 0.65 -12.22
N CYS A 81 -4.51 0.76 -11.56
CA CYS A 81 -4.18 1.87 -10.69
C CYS A 81 -3.02 2.68 -11.29
N ALA A 82 -3.13 4.00 -11.27
CA ALA A 82 -2.04 4.91 -11.60
C ALA A 82 -1.57 5.68 -10.37
N THR A 83 -0.25 5.86 -10.24
CA THR A 83 0.38 6.66 -9.19
C THR A 83 1.04 7.93 -9.74
N ASN A 84 1.26 8.91 -8.86
CA ASN A 84 2.18 10.01 -9.13
C ASN A 84 3.64 9.57 -8.92
N ASP A 85 4.60 10.46 -9.18
CA ASP A 85 6.04 10.20 -9.03
C ASP A 85 6.48 9.95 -7.58
N GLU A 86 5.64 10.32 -6.61
CA GLU A 86 5.87 10.06 -5.19
C GLU A 86 5.38 8.66 -4.77
N GLY A 87 4.72 7.93 -5.68
CA GLY A 87 4.13 6.62 -5.45
C GLY A 87 2.76 6.65 -4.76
N SER A 88 2.05 7.79 -4.81
CA SER A 88 0.68 7.90 -4.32
C SER A 88 -0.31 7.60 -5.42
N ALA A 89 -1.29 6.73 -5.16
CA ALA A 89 -2.38 6.44 -6.09
C ALA A 89 -3.22 7.69 -6.36
N ILE A 90 -3.42 8.00 -7.64
CA ILE A 90 -4.18 9.17 -8.11
C ILE A 90 -5.40 8.78 -8.95
N GLU A 91 -5.43 7.57 -9.50
CA GLU A 91 -6.51 7.09 -10.33
C GLU A 91 -6.64 5.56 -10.19
N ILE A 92 -7.88 5.08 -10.20
CA ILE A 92 -8.21 3.65 -10.31
C ILE A 92 -9.33 3.47 -11.33
N ILE A 93 -9.18 2.48 -12.21
CA ILE A 93 -10.11 2.18 -13.29
C ILE A 93 -10.38 0.68 -13.28
N GLU A 94 -11.66 0.28 -13.26
CA GLU A 94 -12.06 -1.10 -13.48
C GLU A 94 -11.74 -1.50 -14.93
N ILE A 95 -10.94 -2.55 -15.14
CA ILE A 95 -10.64 -3.03 -16.48
C ILE A 95 -11.87 -3.79 -16.99
N ARG A 96 -12.54 -3.23 -18.00
CA ARG A 96 -13.67 -3.88 -18.68
C ARG A 96 -13.17 -4.58 -19.94
N GLY A 97 -13.22 -5.91 -19.92
CA GLY A 97 -13.33 -6.74 -21.12
C GLY A 97 -14.77 -6.93 -21.53
#